data_AF-A0A6P0NPH3-F1
#
_entry.id   AF-A0A6P0NPH3-F1
#
_cell.length_a   1.000
_cell.length_b   1.000
_cell.length_c   1.000
_cell.angle_alpha   90.00
_cell.angle_beta   90.00
_cell.angle_gamma   90.00
#
_symmetry.space_group_name_H-M   'P 1'
#
loop_
_entity.id
_entity.type
_entity.pdbx_description
1 polymer ?
#
loop_
_entity_poly.entity_id
_entity_poly.type
_entity_poly.pdbx_seq_one_letter_code
_entity_poly.pdbx_strand_id
1 'polypeptide(L)'
;MWIKKMLAFFLVLISLFSLAQPTFADSSDSYIACYFYNASNDDTTWEWALTKSNDYYKINGSWRTTEYTKLEKFFPSNSVNVSYGDICAACDNAKAHKQLGDSYNFLAFFAATSGLGSNYPVVLNGTDFFPDL
;
A
#
# COMPACT_ATOMS: atom_id res chain seq x y z
N MET A 1 12.09 -66.94 28.69
CA MET A 1 11.08 -66.60 29.73
C MET A 1 10.86 -65.09 29.66
N TRP A 2 10.14 -64.54 28.68
CA TRP A 2 8.68 -64.52 28.45
C TRP A 2 7.87 -63.90 29.61
N ILE A 3 7.45 -62.64 29.44
CA ILE A 3 6.09 -62.06 29.69
C ILE A 3 6.20 -60.52 29.56
N LYS A 4 5.65 -59.90 28.49
CA LYS A 4 4.25 -59.40 28.34
C LYS A 4 3.97 -58.27 29.36
N LYS A 5 3.41 -57.10 29.06
CA LYS A 5 2.46 -56.66 28.03
C LYS A 5 2.18 -55.16 28.25
N MET A 6 1.80 -54.47 27.18
CA MET A 6 0.84 -53.34 27.14
C MET A 6 1.13 -52.04 27.92
N LEU A 7 1.65 -51.05 27.20
CA LEU A 7 1.06 -49.71 27.18
C LEU A 7 0.91 -49.32 25.69
N ALA A 8 -0.29 -49.49 25.14
CA ALA A 8 -1.18 -48.35 24.81
C ALA A 8 -0.46 -47.36 23.88
N PHE A 9 -0.38 -47.61 22.57
CA PHE A 9 -1.48 -47.43 21.59
C PHE A 9 -2.20 -46.08 21.74
N PHE A 10 -1.48 -44.97 21.66
CA PHE A 10 -2.10 -43.66 21.44
C PHE A 10 -1.09 -42.65 20.84
N LEU A 11 -0.53 -42.97 19.67
CA LEU A 11 0.07 -41.95 18.81
C LEU A 11 -0.96 -41.62 17.73
N VAL A 12 -1.82 -40.70 18.15
CA VAL A 12 -2.81 -39.96 17.38
C VAL A 12 -2.21 -39.62 16.01
N LEU A 13 -2.90 -40.05 14.96
CA LEU A 13 -2.79 -39.49 13.62
C LEU A 13 -2.77 -37.96 13.76
N ILE A 14 -1.59 -37.35 13.67
CA ILE A 14 -1.50 -35.92 13.42
C ILE A 14 -1.87 -35.76 11.96
N SER A 15 -3.16 -35.55 11.79
CA SER A 15 -3.86 -35.14 10.61
C SER A 15 -2.99 -34.20 9.79
N LEU A 16 -2.73 -34.60 8.54
CA LEU A 16 -2.37 -33.72 7.43
C LEU A 16 -3.55 -32.75 7.20
N PHE A 17 -3.78 -31.82 8.11
CA PHE A 17 -4.50 -30.59 7.79
C PHE A 17 -3.49 -29.70 7.08
N SER A 18 -3.37 -29.91 5.76
CA SER A 18 -2.96 -28.83 4.88
C SER A 18 -4.01 -27.74 5.05
N LEU A 19 -3.75 -26.78 5.94
CA LEU A 19 -4.46 -25.52 5.96
C LEU A 19 -4.25 -24.91 4.58
N ALA A 20 -5.25 -25.00 3.72
CA ALA A 20 -5.31 -24.19 2.52
C ALA A 20 -5.22 -22.75 3.00
N GLN A 21 -4.03 -22.15 2.87
CA GLN A 21 -3.87 -20.74 3.13
C GLN A 21 -4.77 -20.00 2.15
N PRO A 22 -5.59 -19.04 2.60
CA PRO A 22 -6.31 -18.19 1.67
C PRO A 22 -5.28 -17.49 0.79
N THR A 23 -5.25 -17.83 -0.49
CA THR A 23 -4.47 -17.11 -1.49
C THR A 23 -5.18 -15.79 -1.72
N PHE A 24 -4.77 -14.73 -1.02
CA PHE A 24 -5.08 -13.37 -1.44
C PHE A 24 -4.21 -13.05 -2.66
N ALA A 25 -4.60 -13.59 -3.82
CA ALA A 25 -4.00 -13.28 -5.10
C ALA A 25 -4.96 -12.39 -5.88
N ASP A 26 -5.01 -11.13 -5.47
CA ASP A 26 -5.38 -10.06 -6.39
C ASP A 26 -4.40 -8.91 -6.12
N SER A 27 -3.15 -9.14 -6.53
CA SER A 27 -2.13 -8.09 -6.51
C SER A 27 -2.39 -7.21 -7.73
N SER A 28 -2.89 -6.00 -7.52
CA SER A 28 -3.00 -5.02 -8.59
C SER A 28 -2.07 -3.85 -8.33
N ASP A 29 -1.56 -3.31 -9.43
CA ASP A 29 -0.74 -2.11 -9.38
C ASP A 29 -1.63 -0.89 -9.15
N SER A 30 -1.11 0.06 -8.37
CA SER A 30 -1.70 1.38 -8.20
C SER A 30 -0.68 2.44 -8.51
N TYR A 31 -1.14 3.55 -9.08
CA TYR A 31 -0.33 4.75 -9.25
C TYR A 31 -0.46 5.63 -8.01
N ILE A 32 0.45 6.58 -7.85
CA ILE A 32 0.41 7.53 -6.75
C ILE A 32 0.14 8.94 -7.26
N ALA A 33 -0.93 9.54 -6.77
CA ALA A 33 -1.21 10.97 -6.94
C ALA A 33 -0.58 11.73 -5.77
N CYS A 34 0.23 12.73 -6.08
CA CYS A 34 0.88 13.62 -5.12
C CYS A 34 0.18 14.98 -5.16
N TYR A 35 -0.31 15.42 -4.01
CA TYR A 35 -0.95 16.72 -3.84
C TYR A 35 0.06 17.71 -3.29
N PHE A 36 0.00 18.94 -3.81
CA PHE A 36 0.86 20.04 -3.42
C PHE A 36 0.03 21.27 -3.11
N TYR A 37 0.38 21.96 -2.03
CA TYR A 37 -0.30 23.15 -1.54
C TYR A 37 0.59 24.38 -1.61
N ASN A 38 0.03 25.49 -2.10
CA ASN A 38 0.66 26.80 -2.11
C ASN A 38 -0.03 27.73 -1.12
N ALA A 39 0.62 27.96 0.01
CA ALA A 39 0.11 28.80 1.09
C ALA A 39 0.00 30.29 0.73
N SER A 40 0.65 30.74 -0.35
CA SER A 40 0.63 32.16 -0.73
C SER A 40 -0.67 32.56 -1.43
N ASN A 41 -1.34 31.61 -2.08
CA ASN A 41 -2.56 31.84 -2.86
C ASN A 41 -3.69 30.85 -2.53
N ASP A 42 -3.52 30.03 -1.48
CA ASP A 42 -4.48 29.01 -1.04
C ASP A 42 -4.89 28.03 -2.15
N ASP A 43 -3.92 27.64 -2.98
CA ASP A 43 -4.14 26.78 -4.14
C ASP A 43 -3.61 25.36 -3.88
N THR A 44 -4.35 24.36 -4.37
CA THR A 44 -3.94 22.96 -4.32
C THR A 44 -3.94 22.39 -5.73
N THR A 45 -2.81 21.80 -6.11
CA THR A 45 -2.66 21.06 -7.37
C THR A 45 -2.20 19.64 -7.08
N TRP A 46 -2.26 18.76 -8.09
CA TRP A 46 -1.77 17.40 -7.99
C TRP A 46 -1.05 16.95 -9.25
N GLU A 47 -0.10 16.04 -9.09
CA GLU A 47 0.63 15.40 -10.17
C GLU A 47 0.84 13.92 -9.88
N TRP A 48 1.00 13.13 -10.93
CA TRP A 48 1.42 11.74 -10.78
C TRP A 48 2.85 11.66 -10.26
N ALA A 49 3.07 10.88 -9.20
CA ALA A 49 4.39 10.53 -8.71
C ALA A 49 5.24 9.94 -9.85
N LEU A 50 6.51 10.33 -9.92
CA LEU A 50 7.43 9.89 -10.95
C LEU A 50 8.64 9.19 -10.34
N THR A 51 9.06 8.10 -10.96
CA THR A 51 10.37 7.49 -10.72
C THR A 51 11.48 8.46 -11.14
N LYS A 52 12.73 8.18 -10.74
CA LYS A 52 13.91 8.98 -11.16
C LYS A 52 14.09 9.07 -12.68
N SER A 53 13.58 8.10 -13.43
CA SER A 53 13.62 8.07 -14.90
C SER A 53 12.45 8.84 -15.54
N ASN A 54 11.61 9.49 -14.73
CA ASN A 54 10.36 10.17 -15.13
C ASN A 54 9.25 9.25 -15.64
N ASP A 55 9.36 7.93 -15.46
CA ASP A 55 8.23 7.02 -15.62
C ASP A 55 7.26 7.16 -14.44
N TYR A 56 5.97 6.88 -14.65
CA TYR A 56 4.98 6.88 -13.57
C TYR A 56 5.35 5.90 -12.45
N TYR A 57 5.36 6.38 -11.21
CA TYR A 57 5.63 5.56 -10.04
C TYR A 57 4.41 4.67 -9.73
N LYS A 58 4.65 3.36 -9.72
CA LYS A 58 3.64 2.34 -9.47
C LYS A 58 4.02 1.51 -8.24
N ILE A 59 3.01 1.14 -7.47
CA ILE A 59 3.16 0.26 -6.32
C ILE A 59 2.28 -0.96 -6.53
N ASN A 60 2.85 -2.15 -6.36
CA ASN A 60 2.08 -3.37 -6.32
C ASN A 60 1.50 -3.61 -4.92
N GLY A 61 0.23 -4.00 -4.84
CA GLY A 61 -0.48 -4.12 -3.58
C GLY A 61 -1.83 -4.79 -3.70
N SER A 62 -2.61 -4.67 -2.63
CA SER A 62 -3.99 -5.14 -2.56
C SER A 62 -4.91 -3.99 -2.18
N TRP A 63 -6.06 -3.90 -2.84
CA TRP A 63 -7.14 -3.02 -2.43
C TRP A 63 -7.98 -3.71 -1.38
N ARG A 64 -8.30 -3.02 -0.30
CA ARG A 64 -9.20 -3.56 0.74
C ARG A 64 -10.18 -2.49 1.17
N THR A 65 -11.45 -2.87 1.20
CA THR A 65 -12.51 -2.07 1.80
C THR A 65 -12.60 -2.39 3.29
N THR A 66 -12.54 -1.37 4.14
CA THR A 66 -12.74 -1.56 5.59
C THR A 66 -14.16 -2.04 5.89
N GLU A 67 -14.30 -2.96 6.84
CA GLU A 67 -15.59 -3.60 7.12
C GLU A 67 -16.66 -2.61 7.60
N TYR A 68 -16.28 -1.63 8.43
CA TYR A 68 -17.23 -0.71 9.05
C TYR A 68 -17.38 0.63 8.31
N THR A 69 -16.29 1.25 7.86
CA THR A 69 -16.35 2.57 7.21
C THR A 69 -16.57 2.50 5.70
N LYS A 70 -16.45 1.30 5.11
CA LYS A 70 -16.55 1.07 3.65
C LYS A 70 -15.55 1.91 2.83
N LEU A 71 -14.48 2.35 3.48
CA LEU A 71 -13.41 3.09 2.83
C LEU A 71 -12.48 2.09 2.16
N GLU A 72 -12.32 2.25 0.87
CA GLU A 72 -11.32 1.52 0.09
C GLU A 72 -9.93 2.12 0.35
N LYS A 73 -8.97 1.25 0.63
CA LYS A 73 -7.59 1.61 0.93
C LYS A 73 -6.64 0.70 0.18
N PHE A 74 -5.46 1.21 -0.11
CA PHE A 74 -4.42 0.46 -0.79
C PHE A 74 -3.34 -0.01 0.18
N PHE A 75 -3.02 -1.31 0.12
CA PHE A 75 -2.05 -1.97 0.99
C PHE A 75 -0.92 -2.52 0.13
N PRO A 76 0.25 -1.85 0.05
CA PRO A 76 1.39 -2.33 -0.72
C PRO A 76 1.83 -3.73 -0.28
N SER A 77 2.09 -4.61 -1.26
CA SER A 77 2.50 -6.01 -1.04
C SER A 77 3.90 -6.11 -0.44
N ASN A 78 4.74 -5.09 -0.66
CA ASN A 78 6.12 -5.04 -0.20
C ASN A 78 6.40 -3.68 0.45
N SER A 79 5.87 -3.49 1.66
CA SER A 79 6.07 -2.27 2.45
C SER A 79 7.51 -2.07 2.96
N VAL A 80 8.40 -3.04 2.74
CA VAL A 80 9.84 -2.92 3.00
C VAL A 80 10.53 -2.09 1.91
N ASN A 81 10.07 -2.21 0.66
CA ASN A 81 10.62 -1.48 -0.49
C ASN A 81 9.75 -0.29 -0.93
N VAL A 82 8.66 -0.05 -0.20
CA VAL A 82 7.72 1.05 -0.43
C VAL A 82 7.57 1.76 0.90
N SER A 83 8.46 2.73 1.13
CA SER A 83 8.42 3.58 2.32
C SER A 83 7.74 4.91 2.03
N TYR A 84 7.31 5.59 3.10
CA TYR A 84 6.85 6.98 3.02
C TYR A 84 7.90 7.87 2.33
N GLY A 85 9.18 7.67 2.66
CA GLY A 85 10.28 8.42 2.08
C GLY A 85 10.45 8.18 0.57
N ASP A 86 10.27 6.95 0.10
CA ASP A 86 10.36 6.64 -1.34
C ASP A 86 9.22 7.30 -2.12
N ILE A 87 8.01 7.30 -1.56
CA ILE A 87 6.86 7.97 -2.17
C ILE A 87 7.06 9.49 -2.17
N CYS A 88 7.51 10.08 -1.06
CA CYS A 88 7.83 11.51 -1.03
C CYS A 88 8.91 11.88 -2.05
N ALA A 89 9.96 11.09 -2.19
CA ALA A 89 11.00 11.33 -3.20
C ALA A 89 10.44 11.24 -4.64
N ALA A 90 9.48 10.35 -4.89
CA ALA A 90 8.79 10.27 -6.18
C ALA A 90 7.86 11.47 -6.42
N CYS A 91 7.22 11.99 -5.37
CA CYS A 91 6.44 13.23 -5.41
C CYS A 91 7.33 14.45 -5.68
N ASP A 92 8.48 14.55 -5.00
CA ASP A 92 9.43 15.64 -5.21
C ASP A 92 9.99 15.61 -6.64
N ASN A 93 10.27 14.43 -7.20
CA ASN A 93 10.66 14.30 -8.59
C ASN A 93 9.56 14.76 -9.54
N ALA A 94 8.29 14.42 -9.27
CA ALA A 94 7.16 14.90 -10.06
C ALA A 94 7.04 16.44 -10.01
N LYS A 95 7.13 17.03 -8.80
CA LYS A 95 7.14 18.49 -8.61
C LYS A 95 8.24 19.17 -9.44
N ALA A 96 9.46 18.62 -9.39
CA ALA A 96 10.60 19.15 -10.13
C ALA A 96 10.40 19.01 -11.65
N HIS A 97 9.96 17.84 -12.12
CA HIS A 97 9.72 17.57 -13.54
C HIS A 97 8.62 18.47 -14.12
N LYS A 98 7.57 18.73 -13.34
CA LYS A 98 6.41 19.56 -13.72
C LYS A 98 6.61 21.04 -13.48
N GLN A 99 7.75 21.42 -12.89
CA GLN A 99 8.15 22.81 -12.67
C GLN A 99 7.10 23.59 -11.87
N LEU A 100 6.48 22.96 -10.85
CA LEU A 100 5.47 23.63 -10.01
C LEU A 100 6.06 24.83 -9.25
N GLY A 101 7.38 24.86 -9.05
CA GLY A 101 8.11 25.93 -8.35
C GLY A 101 8.15 25.74 -6.83
N ASP A 102 8.88 26.63 -6.15
CA ASP A 102 9.18 26.48 -4.72
C ASP A 102 7.98 26.81 -3.81
N SER A 103 7.00 27.55 -4.32
CA SER A 103 5.81 27.95 -3.56
C SER A 103 4.85 26.78 -3.27
N TYR A 104 4.93 25.69 -4.04
CA TYR A 104 4.11 24.49 -3.83
C TYR A 104 4.84 23.49 -2.93
N ASN A 105 4.31 23.21 -1.76
CA ASN A 105 4.86 22.23 -0.82
C ASN A 105 4.09 20.91 -0.91
N PHE A 106 4.78 19.79 -0.68
CA PHE A 106 4.11 18.48 -0.57
C PHE A 106 3.06 18.53 0.53
N LEU A 107 1.83 18.10 0.20
CA LEU A 107 0.68 18.08 1.11
C LEU A 107 0.33 16.65 1.52
N ALA A 108 0.04 15.80 0.53
CA ALA A 108 -0.44 14.44 0.73
C ALA A 108 -0.15 13.56 -0.49
N PHE A 109 -0.27 12.25 -0.33
CA PHE A 109 -0.31 11.32 -1.45
C PHE A 109 -1.41 10.28 -1.27
N PHE A 110 -1.90 9.78 -2.41
CA PHE A 110 -2.95 8.77 -2.44
C PHE A 110 -2.67 7.73 -3.52
N ALA A 111 -3.11 6.51 -3.27
CA ALA A 111 -3.24 5.53 -4.33
C ALA A 111 -4.38 5.97 -5.28
N ALA A 112 -4.17 5.78 -6.58
CA ALA A 112 -5.18 6.07 -7.59
C ALA A 112 -5.00 5.18 -8.82
N THR A 113 -6.12 4.78 -9.42
CA THR A 113 -6.15 3.87 -10.58
C THR A 113 -6.28 4.60 -11.91
N SER A 114 -6.69 5.87 -11.92
CA SER A 114 -6.81 6.70 -13.12
C SER A 114 -6.82 8.20 -12.78
N GLY A 115 -6.67 9.07 -13.80
CA GLY A 115 -6.67 10.54 -13.62
C GLY A 115 -8.03 11.16 -13.28
N LEU A 116 -9.11 10.38 -13.39
CA LEU A 116 -10.44 10.71 -12.88
C LEU A 116 -10.78 9.89 -11.63
N GLY A 117 -9.83 9.08 -11.15
CA GLY A 117 -10.03 8.16 -10.03
C GLY A 117 -10.13 8.87 -8.70
N SER A 118 -10.76 8.21 -7.74
CA SER A 118 -10.82 8.68 -6.36
C SER A 118 -9.43 8.64 -5.70
N ASN A 119 -9.24 9.47 -4.67
CA ASN A 119 -8.08 9.40 -3.78
C ASN A 119 -8.31 8.30 -2.74
N TYR A 120 -7.41 7.33 -2.69
CA TYR A 120 -7.50 6.24 -1.73
C TYR A 120 -6.32 6.28 -0.75
N PRO A 121 -6.57 6.23 0.56
CA PRO A 121 -5.52 6.16 1.56
C PRO A 121 -4.60 4.97 1.31
N VAL A 122 -3.30 5.20 1.49
CA VAL A 122 -2.29 4.14 1.43
C VAL A 122 -1.94 3.73 2.85
N VAL A 123 -1.90 2.41 3.09
CA VAL A 123 -1.54 1.84 4.38
C VAL A 123 -0.13 1.28 4.31
N LEU A 124 0.83 1.98 4.90
CA LEU A 124 2.24 1.57 4.93
C LEU A 124 2.58 1.00 6.31
N ASN A 125 3.07 -0.24 6.36
CA ASN A 125 3.45 -0.90 7.62
C ASN A 125 2.36 -0.84 8.71
N GLY A 126 1.09 -0.96 8.30
CA GLY A 126 -0.07 -0.91 9.19
C GLY A 126 -0.49 0.50 9.65
N THR A 127 0.16 1.55 9.15
CA THR A 127 -0.22 2.95 9.41
C THR A 127 -0.96 3.51 8.20
N ASP A 128 -2.13 4.09 8.45
CA ASP A 128 -2.91 4.79 7.43
C ASP A 128 -2.34 6.18 7.22
N PHE A 129 -2.02 6.52 5.98
CA PHE A 129 -1.59 7.87 5.60
C PHE A 129 -2.76 8.64 5.00
N PHE A 130 -3.01 9.82 5.57
CA PHE A 130 -4.04 10.77 5.12
C PHE A 130 -5.47 10.19 5.06
N PRO A 131 -5.97 9.52 6.12
CA PRO A 131 -7.27 8.84 6.07
C PRO A 131 -8.48 9.78 5.94
N ASP A 132 -8.32 11.06 6.29
CA ASP A 132 -9.41 12.05 6.42
C ASP A 132 -9.23 13.27 5.49
N LEU A 133 -8.23 13.24 4.59
CA LEU A 133 -7.90 14.32 3.64
C LEU A 133 -8.51 14.07 2.26
#